data_AF-A0A2T0M4G4-F1
#
_entry.id   AF-A0A2T0M4G4-F1
#
_cell.length_a   1.000
_cell.length_b   1.000
_cell.length_c   1.000
_cell.angle_alpha   90.00
_cell.angle_beta   90.00
_cell.angle_gamma   90.00
#
_symmetry.space_group_name_H-M   'P 1'
#
loop_
_entity.id
_entity.type
_entity.pdbx_description
1 polymer ?
#
loop_
_entity_poly.entity_id
_entity_poly.type
_entity_poly.pdbx_seq_one_letter_code
_entity_poly.pdbx_strand_id
1 'polypeptide(L)' 'MLKVMVARLLTAIVLITPVIMVVGGAVPPGVSWT' A
#
# COMPACT_ATOMS: atom_id res chain seq x y z
N MET A 1 17.82 7.09 15.05
CA MET A 1 16.44 7.64 14.86
C MET A 1 15.83 7.28 13.52
N LEU A 2 16.57 7.43 12.41
CA LEU A 2 16.08 7.11 11.05
C LEU A 2 15.47 5.71 10.89
N LYS A 3 16.13 4.66 11.40
CA LYS A 3 15.63 3.27 11.33
C LYS A 3 14.23 3.09 11.95
N VAL A 4 13.94 3.80 13.04
CA VAL A 4 12.64 3.73 13.72
C VAL A 4 11.56 4.45 12.90
N MET A 5 11.89 5.59 12.29
CA MET A 5 10.98 6.30 11.38
C MET A 5 10.66 5.46 10.14
N VAL A 6 11.68 4.82 9.54
CA VAL A 6 11.50 3.92 8.39
C VAL A 6 10.61 2.75 8.75
N ALA A 7 10.83 2.12 9.91
CA ALA A 7 9.98 1.02 10.37
C ALA A 7 8.51 1.46 10.54
N ARG A 8 8.28 2.61 11.17
CA ARG A 8 6.92 3.15 11.37
C ARG A 8 6.23 3.49 10.04
N LEU A 9 6.97 4.05 9.10
CA LEU A 9 6.46 4.37 7.76
C LEU A 9 6.05 3.09 7.02
N LEU A 10 6.91 2.07 7.01
CA LEU A 10 6.62 0.79 6.36
C LEU A 10 5.41 0.09 7.00
N THR A 11 5.30 0.10 8.32
CA THR A 11 4.12 -0.43 9.02
C THR A 11 2.84 0.30 8.62
N ALA A 12 2.87 1.64 8.54
CA ALA A 12 1.71 2.41 8.11
C ALA A 12 1.28 2.08 6.67
N ILE A 13 2.25 1.93 5.76
CA ILE A 13 1.98 1.56 4.37
C ILE A 13 1.28 0.20 4.29
N VAL A 14 1.84 -0.82 4.96
CA VAL A 14 1.29 -2.18 4.95
C VAL A 14 -0.16 -2.23 5.47
N LEU A 15 -0.48 -1.41 6.48
CA LEU A 15 -1.84 -1.34 7.03
C LEU A 15 -2.84 -0.65 6.07
N ILE A 16 -2.39 0.32 5.28
CA ILE A 16 -3.24 1.07 4.35
C ILE A 16 -3.44 0.32 3.03
N THR A 17 -2.44 -0.45 2.57
CA THR A 17 -2.50 -1.24 1.33
C THR A 17 -3.80 -2.04 1.14
N PRO A 18 -4.28 -2.86 2.11
CA PRO A 18 -5.52 -3.62 1.93
C PRO A 18 -6.75 -2.72 1.80
N VAL A 19 -6.78 -1.57 2.50
CA VAL A 19 -7.88 -0.60 2.38
C VAL A 19 -7.92 -0.02 0.97
N ILE A 20 -6.77 0.31 0.39
CA ILE A 20 -6.68 0.79 -0.99
C ILE A 20 -7.15 -0.28 -1.98
N MET A 21 -6.77 -1.55 -1.75
CA MET A 21 -7.23 -2.66 -2.62
C MET A 21 -8.74 -2.86 -2.56
N VAL A 22 -9.36 -2.64 -1.39
CA VAL A 22 -10.81 -2.76 -1.21
C VAL A 22 -11.56 -1.56 -1.79
N VAL A 23 -11.08 -0.34 -1.54
CA VAL A 23 -11.77 0.90 -1.96
C VAL A 23 -11.52 1.23 -3.43
N GLY A 24 -10.30 1.03 -3.92
CA GLY A 24 -9.92 1.31 -5.31
C GLY A 24 -10.40 0.28 -6.31
N GLY A 25 -10.97 -0.83 -5.84
CA GLY A 25 -11.15 -2.05 -6.62
C GLY A 25 -9.81 -2.73 -6.86
N ALA A 26 -9.78 -4.05 -6.73
CA ALA A 26 -8.60 -4.83 -7.06
C ALA A 26 -8.36 -4.71 -8.58
N VAL A 27 -7.42 -3.85 -9.00
CA VAL A 27 -6.95 -3.82 -10.38
C VAL A 27 -6.32 -5.19 -10.64
N PRO A 28 -6.90 -6.03 -11.52
CA PRO A 28 -6.35 -7.34 -11.80
C PRO A 28 -4.91 -7.18 -12.32
N PRO A 29 -3.97 -8.04 -11.88
CA PRO A 29 -2.63 -8.03 -12.45
C PRO A 29 -2.73 -8.26 -13.96
N GLY A 30 -2.33 -7.25 -14.75
CA GLY A 30 -2.44 -7.26 -16.22
C GLY A 30 -3.33 -6.17 -16.81
N VAL A 31 -4.08 -5.41 -16.00
CA VAL A 31 -4.81 -4.22 -16.49
C VAL A 31 -3.87 -3.03 -16.51
N SER A 32 -3.30 -2.74 -17.68
CA SER A 32 -2.64 -1.47 -17.94
C SER A 32 -3.72 -0.40 -18.11
N TRP A 33 -3.59 0.72 -17.41
CA TRP A 33 -4.42 1.91 -17.63
C TRP A 33 -4.12 2.43 -19.05
N THR A 34 -4.93 2.01 -20.03
CA THR A 34 -4.98 2.59 -21.37
C THR A 34 -5.83 3.84 -21.37
#